data_AF-K7G807-F1
#
_entry.id   AF-K7G807-F1
#
_cell.length_a   1.000
_cell.length_b   1.000
_cell.length_c   1.000
_cell.angle_alpha   90.00
_cell.angle_beta   90.00
_cell.angle_gamma   90.00
#
_symmetry.space_group_name_H-M   'P 1'
#
loop_
_entity.id
_entity.type
_entity.pdbx_description
1 polymer ?
#
loop_
_entity_poly.entity_id
_entity_poly.type
_entity_poly.pdbx_seq_one_letter_code
_entity_poly.pdbx_strand_id
1 'polypeptide(L)'
;MHNPPNRCVSDSQCAGTDKCCETICGRSCVPPQQAKSGTCPVVTVRCLMINPPNLCDHDHQCEGPKKCCETGCGRNCVMPQRA
;
A
#
# COMPACT_ATOMS: atom_id res chain seq x y z
N MET A 1 -16.63 5.62 -23.74
CA MET A 1 -15.49 6.06 -22.91
C MET A 1 -15.97 7.22 -22.05
N HIS A 2 -16.73 6.96 -20.98
CA HIS A 2 -17.08 8.02 -20.04
C HIS A 2 -15.88 8.19 -19.10
N ASN A 3 -15.15 9.31 -19.23
CA ASN A 3 -14.15 9.70 -18.25
C ASN A 3 -14.90 9.94 -16.93
N PRO A 4 -14.70 9.11 -15.89
CA PRO A 4 -15.40 9.29 -14.65
C PRO A 4 -14.99 10.65 -14.01
N PRO A 5 -15.93 11.44 -13.49
CA PRO A 5 -15.63 12.77 -12.98
C PRO A 5 -14.74 12.71 -11.74
N ASN A 6 -13.62 13.42 -11.77
CA ASN A 6 -12.76 13.60 -10.60
C ASN A 6 -13.51 14.44 -9.55
N ARG A 7 -13.70 13.87 -8.36
CA ARG A 7 -14.39 14.49 -7.23
C ARG A 7 -13.49 15.33 -6.34
N CYS A 8 -12.18 15.21 -6.52
CA CYS A 8 -11.16 16.00 -5.86
C CYS A 8 -9.94 16.11 -6.80
N VAL A 9 -9.11 17.12 -6.57
CA VAL A 9 -7.79 17.26 -7.23
C VAL A 9 -6.65 17.15 -6.21
N SER A 10 -6.91 17.53 -4.96
CA SER A 10 -5.95 17.56 -3.85
C SER A 10 -6.61 17.15 -2.53
N ASP A 11 -5.79 16.71 -1.57
CA ASP A 11 -6.24 16.30 -0.23
C ASP A 11 -7.02 17.41 0.51
N SER A 12 -6.71 18.69 0.23
CA SER A 12 -7.40 19.84 0.83
C SER A 12 -8.89 19.95 0.52
N GLN A 13 -9.37 19.26 -0.51
CA GLN A 13 -10.79 19.21 -0.88
C GLN A 13 -11.55 18.11 -0.13
N CYS A 14 -10.84 17.24 0.57
CA CYS A 14 -11.41 16.12 1.31
C CYS A 14 -11.71 16.52 2.75
N ALA A 15 -12.83 16.02 3.28
CA ALA A 15 -13.23 16.30 4.64
C ALA A 15 -12.40 15.47 5.63
N GLY A 16 -12.06 16.07 6.78
CA GLY A 16 -11.35 15.36 7.85
C GLY A 16 -9.94 14.95 7.43
N THR A 17 -9.66 13.64 7.50
CA THR A 17 -8.35 13.05 7.18
C THR A 17 -8.31 12.32 5.85
N ASP A 18 -9.41 12.35 5.10
CA ASP A 18 -9.51 11.73 3.79
C ASP A 18 -8.51 12.35 2.81
N LYS A 19 -8.04 11.53 1.88
CA LYS A 19 -7.03 11.92 0.89
C LYS A 19 -7.56 11.73 -0.52
N CYS A 20 -7.11 12.57 -1.43
CA CYS A 20 -7.54 12.54 -2.81
C CYS A 20 -6.70 11.52 -3.60
N CYS A 21 -7.25 10.32 -3.75
CA CYS A 21 -6.58 9.20 -4.40
C CYS A 21 -7.19 8.87 -5.76
N GLU A 22 -6.38 8.31 -6.64
CA GLU A 22 -6.85 7.73 -7.90
C GLU A 22 -7.51 6.38 -7.62
N THR A 23 -8.70 6.21 -8.16
CA THR A 23 -9.50 4.98 -8.05
C THR A 23 -9.86 4.49 -9.46
N ILE A 24 -10.48 3.32 -9.55
CA ILE A 24 -11.02 2.80 -10.82
C ILE A 24 -12.07 3.73 -11.47
N CYS A 25 -12.63 4.67 -10.71
CA CYS A 25 -13.64 5.63 -11.14
C CYS A 25 -13.10 7.08 -11.06
N GLY A 26 -11.81 7.29 -11.38
CA GLY A 26 -11.17 8.61 -11.31
C GLY A 26 -10.77 8.98 -9.88
N ARG A 27 -10.52 10.27 -9.63
CA ARG A 27 -10.05 10.74 -8.31
C ARG A 27 -11.19 10.91 -7.34
N SER A 28 -11.06 10.36 -6.14
CA SER A 28 -12.05 10.48 -5.06
C SER A 28 -11.37 10.59 -3.71
N CYS A 29 -12.05 11.27 -2.77
CA CYS A 29 -11.66 11.32 -1.38
C CYS A 29 -11.90 9.94 -0.75
N VAL A 30 -10.84 9.34 -0.24
CA VAL A 30 -10.91 8.05 0.45
C VAL A 30 -10.25 8.18 1.82
N PRO A 31 -10.72 7.41 2.81
CA PRO A 31 -10.06 7.36 4.11
C PRO A 31 -8.58 7.00 3.96
N PRO A 32 -7.69 7.58 4.77
CA PRO A 32 -6.29 7.23 4.74
C PRO A 32 -6.15 5.76 5.11
N GLN A 33 -5.42 5.02 4.29
CA GLN A 33 -5.13 3.64 4.59
C GLN A 33 -4.25 3.58 5.85
N GLN A 34 -4.79 2.98 6.92
CA GLN A 34 -4.01 2.81 8.15
C GLN A 34 -2.82 1.88 7.87
N ALA A 35 -1.61 2.41 8.02
CA ALA A 35 -0.42 1.58 8.00
C ALA A 35 -0.43 0.70 9.26
N LYS A 36 -0.11 -0.58 9.10
CA LYS A 36 0.00 -1.47 10.26
C LYS A 36 1.23 -1.09 11.07
N SER A 37 1.12 -1.19 12.40
CA SER A 37 2.20 -0.87 13.33
C SER A 37 3.44 -1.75 13.11
N GLY A 38 4.61 -1.20 13.44
CA GLY A 38 5.90 -1.87 13.30
C GLY A 38 6.57 -1.67 11.94
N THR A 39 7.78 -2.20 11.81
CA THR A 39 8.67 -2.00 10.65
C THR A 39 8.95 -3.31 9.92
N CYS A 40 9.26 -3.22 8.63
CA CYS A 40 9.68 -4.38 7.85
C CYS A 40 11.08 -4.85 8.28
N PRO A 41 11.34 -6.16 8.33
CA PRO A 41 12.67 -6.68 8.61
C PRO A 41 13.66 -6.25 7.52
N VAL A 42 14.91 -6.02 7.92
CA VAL A 42 16.00 -5.69 6.98
C VAL A 42 16.30 -6.91 6.10
N VAL A 43 16.28 -6.71 4.79
CA VAL A 43 16.64 -7.72 3.80
C VAL A 43 18.11 -7.59 3.44
N THR A 44 18.92 -8.60 3.77
CA THR A 44 20.36 -8.62 3.49
C THR A 44 20.74 -9.46 2.28
N VAL A 45 19.85 -10.33 1.81
CA VAL A 45 20.07 -11.23 0.67
C VAL A 45 18.92 -11.08 -0.31
N ARG A 46 19.23 -11.01 -1.61
CA ARG A 46 18.25 -10.89 -2.69
C ARG A 46 18.49 -11.97 -3.74
N CYS A 47 17.42 -12.51 -4.30
CA CYS A 47 17.47 -13.43 -5.43
C CYS A 47 17.90 -12.68 -6.70
N LEU A 48 18.44 -13.41 -7.67
CA LEU A 48 18.89 -12.86 -8.95
C LEU A 48 17.76 -12.70 -9.99
N MET A 49 16.50 -12.82 -9.55
CA MET A 49 15.35 -12.70 -10.43
C MET A 49 15.10 -11.23 -10.74
N ILE A 50 14.99 -10.89 -12.03
CA ILE A 50 14.80 -9.50 -12.48
C ILE A 50 13.43 -8.97 -11.99
N ASN A 51 12.39 -9.81 -12.09
CA ASN A 51 11.01 -9.48 -11.70
C ASN A 51 10.47 -10.56 -10.76
N PRO A 52 10.85 -10.56 -9.48
CA PRO A 52 10.32 -11.52 -8.54
C PRO A 52 8.83 -11.28 -8.28
N PRO A 53 8.03 -12.34 -8.02
CA PRO A 53 6.62 -12.19 -7.77
C PRO A 53 6.35 -11.43 -6.47
N ASN A 54 5.38 -10.52 -6.49
CA ASN A 54 4.85 -9.87 -5.30
C ASN A 54 3.53 -10.53 -4.92
N LEU A 55 3.44 -11.06 -3.71
CA LEU A 55 2.20 -11.66 -3.17
C LEU A 55 1.31 -10.62 -2.48
N CYS A 56 1.84 -9.42 -2.27
CA CYS A 56 1.14 -8.26 -1.74
C CYS A 56 1.82 -6.99 -2.27
N ASP A 57 1.08 -5.88 -2.26
CA ASP A 57 1.59 -4.54 -2.55
C ASP A 57 1.47 -3.61 -1.34
N HIS A 58 0.52 -3.89 -0.45
CA HIS A 58 0.15 -3.07 0.68
C HIS A 58 -0.20 -3.90 1.92
N ASP A 59 0.03 -3.32 3.11
CA ASP A 59 -0.23 -3.98 4.40
C ASP A 59 -1.67 -4.51 4.56
N HIS A 60 -2.67 -3.83 3.99
CA HIS A 60 -4.08 -4.21 4.13
C HIS A 60 -4.41 -5.52 3.42
N GLN A 61 -3.62 -5.93 2.43
CA GLN A 61 -3.78 -7.23 1.74
C GLN A 61 -3.30 -8.39 2.62
N CYS A 62 -2.50 -8.10 3.63
CA CYS A 62 -2.00 -9.10 4.57
C CYS A 62 -3.00 -9.31 5.72
N GLU A 63 -3.14 -10.54 6.19
CA GLU A 63 -4.03 -10.84 7.32
C GLU A 63 -3.40 -10.42 8.66
N GLY A 64 -4.25 -10.02 9.62
CA GLY A 64 -3.84 -9.70 10.99
C GLY A 64 -2.76 -8.60 11.05
N PRO A 65 -1.73 -8.74 11.90
CA PRO A 65 -0.68 -7.72 12.06
C PRO A 65 0.40 -7.75 10.99
N LYS A 66 0.37 -8.70 10.04
CA LYS A 66 1.41 -8.87 9.03
C LYS A 66 1.47 -7.65 8.11
N LYS A 67 2.68 -7.20 7.79
CA LYS A 67 2.95 -6.11 6.84
C LYS A 67 3.36 -6.67 5.49
N CYS A 68 3.08 -5.93 4.43
CA CYS A 68 3.60 -6.24 3.12
C CYS A 68 5.02 -5.67 3.00
N CYS A 69 6.02 -6.55 3.03
CA CYS A 69 7.41 -6.15 3.07
C CYS A 69 8.17 -6.72 1.89
N GLU A 70 9.24 -6.02 1.51
CA GLU A 70 10.26 -6.60 0.66
C GLU A 70 10.93 -7.78 1.39
N THR A 71 11.18 -8.84 0.65
CA THR A 71 11.86 -10.05 1.13
C THR A 71 13.06 -10.33 0.22
N GLY A 72 13.76 -11.44 0.46
CA GLY A 72 14.84 -11.85 -0.43
C GLY A 72 14.39 -12.14 -1.86
N CYS A 73 13.10 -12.35 -2.13
CA CYS A 73 12.62 -12.50 -3.50
C CYS A 73 11.19 -11.96 -3.63
N GLY A 74 11.07 -10.68 -3.97
CA GLY A 74 9.78 -9.99 -4.12
C GLY A 74 9.15 -9.59 -2.77
N ARG A 75 7.86 -9.27 -2.79
CA ARG A 75 7.11 -8.83 -1.61
C ARG A 75 6.23 -9.93 -1.03
N ASN A 76 6.20 -10.01 0.30
CA ASN A 76 5.38 -10.98 1.02
C ASN A 76 4.87 -10.43 2.35
N CYS A 77 3.81 -11.06 2.87
CA CYS A 77 3.21 -10.75 4.16
C CYS A 77 4.04 -11.36 5.30
N VAL A 78 4.76 -10.52 6.03
CA VAL A 78 5.63 -10.95 7.13
C VAL A 78 5.25 -10.29 8.44
N MET A 79 5.62 -10.92 9.56
CA MET A 79 5.44 -10.32 10.88
C MET A 79 6.34 -9.08 11.00
N PRO A 80 5.81 -7.93 11.45
CA PRO A 80 6.60 -6.73 11.62
C PRO A 80 7.57 -6.85 12.80
N GLN A 81 8.67 -6.12 12.73
CA GLN A 81 9.55 -5.85 13.87
C GLN A 81 8.97 -4.70 14.70
N ARG A 82 9.38 -4.60 15.97
CA ARG A 82 9.01 -3.44 16.79
C ARG A 82 9.58 -2.18 16.13
N ALA A 83 8.75 -1.13 16.10
CA ALA A 83 9.15 0.19 15.60
C ALA A 83 10.16 0.85 16.54
#